data_AF-A0A1H0U538-F1
#
_entry.id   AF-A0A1H0U538-F1
#
_cell.length_a   1.000
_cell.length_b   1.000
_cell.length_c   1.000
_cell.angle_alpha   90.00
_cell.angle_beta   90.00
_cell.angle_gamma   90.00
#
_symmetry.space_group_name_H-M   'P 1'
#
loop_
_entity.id
_entity.type
_entity.pdbx_description
1 polymer ?
#
loop_
_entity_poly.entity_id
_entity_poly.type
_entity_poly.pdbx_seq_one_letter_code
_entity_poly.pdbx_strand_id
1 'polypeptide(L)'
;MLGLLLLGAGTASAREAITISPEKVQKICSERVPRVESRVKALTDRINGGPETLGSKKWIEQKAADARKAGNTARADVLDARLKLRDAQLVKLGKAAERVAGFKSRHCGAK
;
A
#
# COMPACT_ATOMS: atom_id res chain seq x y z
N MET A 1 16.55 43.04 48.47
CA MET A 1 16.31 41.61 48.77
C MET A 1 14.84 41.32 48.53
N LEU A 2 14.51 40.12 48.01
CA LEU A 2 13.25 39.66 47.38
C LEU A 2 13.07 40.20 45.95
N GLY A 3 13.05 39.43 44.86
CA GLY A 3 12.94 37.98 44.67
C GLY A 3 11.61 37.66 44.00
N LEU A 4 11.59 37.42 42.68
CA LEU A 4 10.61 36.56 42.04
C LEU A 4 11.08 36.10 40.65
N LEU A 5 11.60 34.87 40.62
CA LEU A 5 11.74 34.05 39.41
C LEU A 5 10.35 33.54 39.02
N LEU A 6 9.87 33.92 37.83
CA LEU A 6 8.75 33.22 37.18
C LEU A 6 9.27 32.59 35.90
N LEU A 7 9.62 31.31 36.02
CA LEU A 7 9.64 30.35 34.92
C LEU A 7 8.20 30.10 34.45
N GLY A 8 8.01 30.01 33.14
CA GLY A 8 6.83 29.39 32.53
C GLY A 8 6.42 30.11 31.25
N ALA A 9 6.12 29.46 30.14
CA ALA A 9 6.27 28.07 29.74
C ALA A 9 6.26 28.12 28.21
N GLY A 10 7.23 27.48 27.54
CA GLY A 10 7.12 27.27 26.10
C GLY A 10 5.86 26.45 25.83
N THR A 11 4.92 26.99 25.06
CA THR A 11 3.76 26.23 24.60
C THR A 11 4.26 25.17 23.64
N ALA A 12 4.52 23.96 24.15
CA ALA A 12 4.58 22.78 23.33
C ALA A 12 3.22 22.65 22.64
N SER A 13 3.15 22.99 21.35
CA SER A 13 1.97 22.69 20.54
C SER A 13 1.86 21.17 20.45
N ALA A 14 1.07 20.58 21.35
CA ALA A 14 0.59 19.23 21.22
C ALA A 14 -0.18 19.18 19.89
N ARG A 15 0.39 18.54 18.87
CA ARG A 15 -0.35 18.25 17.63
C ARG A 15 -1.58 17.45 18.05
N GLU A 16 -2.76 18.03 17.87
CA GLU A 16 -4.04 17.46 18.26
C GLU A 16 -4.17 16.01 17.77
N ALA A 17 -4.77 15.17 18.61
CA ALA A 17 -5.15 13.82 18.22
C ALA A 17 -6.05 13.91 16.98
N ILE A 18 -5.75 13.13 15.94
CA ILE A 18 -6.60 13.08 14.74
C ILE A 18 -7.94 12.42 15.12
N THR A 19 -8.96 13.23 15.40
CA THR A 19 -10.31 12.82 15.78
C THR A 19 -11.22 12.71 14.55
N ILE A 20 -11.22 11.55 13.88
CA ILE A 20 -12.24 11.25 12.88
C ILE A 20 -13.56 10.91 13.57
N SER A 21 -14.68 11.48 13.09
CA SER A 21 -16.00 11.26 13.70
C SER A 21 -16.45 9.79 13.60
N PRO A 22 -17.31 9.29 14.50
CA PRO A 22 -17.85 7.93 14.44
C PRO A 22 -18.49 7.59 13.09
N GLU A 23 -19.23 8.52 12.48
CA GLU A 23 -19.88 8.34 11.18
C GLU A 23 -18.83 8.18 10.07
N LYS A 24 -17.73 8.93 10.15
CA LYS A 24 -16.61 8.83 9.21
C LYS A 24 -15.87 7.51 9.38
N VAL A 25 -15.69 7.03 10.61
CA VAL A 25 -15.16 5.69 10.89
C VAL A 25 -16.08 4.63 10.30
N GLN A 26 -17.39 4.72 10.52
CA GLN A 26 -18.37 3.79 9.97
C GLN A 26 -18.31 3.74 8.44
N LYS A 27 -18.23 4.89 7.77
CA LYS A 27 -18.09 4.96 6.30
C LYS A 27 -16.77 4.36 5.81
N ILE A 28 -15.68 4.60 6.52
CA ILE A 28 -14.39 3.97 6.17
C ILE A 28 -14.52 2.45 6.30
N CYS A 29 -15.12 1.96 7.38
CA CYS A 29 -15.33 0.54 7.63
C CYS A 29 -16.25 -0.13 6.61
N SER A 30 -17.36 0.49 6.23
CA SER A 30 -18.36 -0.09 5.32
C SER A 30 -17.97 0.00 3.85
N GLU A 31 -17.27 1.06 3.43
CA GLU A 31 -17.00 1.31 2.01
C GLU A 31 -15.52 1.17 1.63
N ARG A 32 -14.62 1.73 2.45
CA ARG A 32 -13.21 1.94 2.06
C ARG A 32 -12.36 0.73 2.39
N VAL A 33 -12.49 0.17 3.59
CA VAL A 33 -11.80 -1.06 4.02
C VAL A 33 -12.04 -2.19 3.03
N PRO A 34 -13.30 -2.62 2.73
CA PRO A 34 -13.53 -3.73 1.81
C PRO A 34 -13.04 -3.43 0.39
N ARG A 35 -13.14 -2.18 -0.07
CA ARG A 35 -12.62 -1.78 -1.40
C ARG A 35 -11.11 -1.92 -1.47
N VAL A 36 -10.38 -1.52 -0.43
CA VAL A 36 -8.91 -1.66 -0.41
C VAL A 36 -8.51 -3.12 -0.27
N GLU A 37 -9.18 -3.90 0.57
CA GLU A 37 -8.95 -5.36 0.70
C GLU A 37 -9.11 -6.05 -0.67
N SER A 38 -10.21 -5.79 -1.36
CA SER A 38 -10.48 -6.34 -2.71
C SER A 38 -9.41 -5.92 -3.72
N ARG A 39 -9.02 -4.64 -3.74
CA ARG A 39 -7.98 -4.14 -4.67
C ARG A 39 -6.62 -4.73 -4.39
N VAL A 40 -6.22 -4.84 -3.12
CA VAL A 40 -4.95 -5.46 -2.74
C VAL A 40 -4.94 -6.92 -3.19
N LYS A 41 -6.01 -7.67 -2.91
CA LYS A 41 -6.15 -9.06 -3.35
C LYS A 41 -6.04 -9.18 -4.86
N ALA A 42 -6.86 -8.45 -5.63
CA ALA A 42 -6.87 -8.52 -7.08
C ALA A 42 -5.51 -8.17 -7.71
N LEU A 43 -4.79 -7.19 -7.15
CA LEU A 43 -3.46 -6.82 -7.62
C LEU A 43 -2.42 -7.89 -7.29
N THR A 44 -2.44 -8.42 -6.07
CA THR A 44 -1.55 -9.51 -5.65
C THR A 44 -1.78 -10.76 -6.51
N ASP A 45 -3.03 -11.15 -6.71
CA ASP A 45 -3.42 -12.29 -7.54
C ASP A 45 -2.94 -12.11 -8.98
N ARG A 46 -3.17 -10.93 -9.57
CA ARG A 46 -2.70 -10.64 -10.94
C ARG A 46 -1.18 -10.70 -11.06
N ILE A 47 -0.45 -10.14 -10.09
CA ILE A 47 1.02 -10.16 -10.13
C ILE A 47 1.55 -11.61 -10.03
N ASN A 48 0.91 -12.45 -9.22
CA ASN A 48 1.28 -13.84 -8.99
C ASN A 48 0.63 -14.83 -9.97
N GLY A 49 -0.23 -14.36 -10.89
CA GLY A 49 -0.92 -15.21 -11.87
C GLY A 49 0.02 -15.89 -12.87
N GLY A 50 -0.55 -16.82 -13.64
CA GLY A 50 0.18 -17.59 -14.63
C GLY A 50 0.58 -16.79 -15.89
N PRO A 51 1.23 -17.43 -16.87
CA PRO A 51 1.62 -16.81 -18.13
C PRO A 51 0.45 -16.24 -18.95
N GLU A 52 -0.76 -16.77 -18.79
CA GLU A 52 -1.99 -16.29 -19.41
C GLU A 52 -2.54 -15.01 -18.76
N THR A 53 -2.13 -14.72 -17.52
CA THR A 53 -2.58 -13.54 -16.78
C THR A 53 -1.80 -12.30 -17.20
N LEU A 54 -2.43 -11.41 -17.98
CA LEU A 54 -1.79 -10.19 -18.49
C LEU A 54 -1.14 -9.35 -17.37
N GLY A 55 0.17 -9.11 -17.53
CA GLY A 55 0.95 -8.28 -16.61
C GLY A 55 1.37 -8.98 -15.31
N SER A 56 1.10 -10.28 -15.17
CA SER A 56 1.72 -11.14 -14.16
C SER A 56 3.23 -11.24 -14.35
N LYS A 57 3.94 -11.68 -13.31
CA LYS A 57 5.39 -11.93 -13.42
C LYS A 57 5.69 -12.95 -14.53
N LYS A 58 4.92 -14.04 -14.57
CA LYS A 58 5.09 -15.11 -15.58
C LYS A 58 4.81 -14.63 -17.00
N TRP A 59 3.80 -13.80 -17.20
CA TRP A 59 3.53 -13.19 -18.50
C TRP A 59 4.67 -12.26 -18.94
N ILE A 60 5.22 -11.45 -18.01
CA ILE A 60 6.34 -10.55 -18.31
C ILE A 60 7.60 -11.36 -18.66
N GLU A 61 7.90 -12.42 -17.90
CA GLU A 61 9.03 -13.34 -18.15
C GLU A 61 8.94 -13.94 -19.57
N GLN A 62 7.76 -14.45 -19.95
CA GLN A 62 7.53 -15.00 -21.28
C GLN A 62 7.73 -13.95 -22.37
N LYS A 63 7.16 -12.75 -22.21
CA LYS A 63 7.32 -11.67 -23.19
C LYS A 63 8.76 -11.17 -23.32
N ALA A 64 9.53 -11.19 -22.23
CA ALA A 64 10.96 -10.87 -22.29
C ALA A 64 11.71 -11.95 -23.09
N ALA A 65 11.41 -13.24 -22.86
CA ALA A 65 11.99 -14.33 -23.63
C ALA A 65 11.64 -14.25 -25.13
N ASP A 66 10.38 -13.98 -25.46
CA ASP A 66 9.93 -13.79 -26.85
C ASP A 66 10.66 -12.63 -27.52
N ALA A 67 10.82 -11.50 -26.82
CA ALA A 67 11.54 -10.33 -27.34
C ALA A 67 13.02 -10.65 -27.62
N ARG A 68 13.69 -11.41 -26.74
CA ARG A 68 15.08 -11.86 -26.98
C ARG A 68 15.18 -12.78 -28.19
N LYS A 69 14.27 -13.73 -28.34
CA LYS A 69 14.22 -14.64 -29.50
C LYS A 69 14.04 -13.88 -30.82
N ALA A 70 13.30 -12.78 -30.79
CA ALA A 70 13.10 -11.90 -31.94
C ALA A 70 14.24 -10.89 -32.17
N GLY A 71 15.32 -10.94 -31.38
CA GLY A 71 16.44 -9.99 -31.48
C GLY A 71 16.15 -8.60 -30.91
N ASN A 72 15.00 -8.39 -30.26
CA ASN A 72 14.63 -7.11 -29.64
C ASN A 72 15.07 -7.05 -28.18
N THR A 73 16.37 -6.90 -27.98
CA THR A 73 17.01 -6.89 -26.64
C THR A 73 16.55 -5.71 -25.79
N ALA A 74 16.47 -4.50 -26.37
CA ALA A 74 15.99 -3.31 -25.65
C ALA A 74 14.58 -3.50 -25.07
N ARG A 75 13.68 -4.18 -25.80
CA ARG A 75 12.34 -4.50 -25.28
C ARG A 75 12.39 -5.50 -24.13
N ALA A 76 13.27 -6.50 -24.22
CA ALA A 76 13.47 -7.48 -23.15
C ALA A 76 13.98 -6.79 -21.87
N ASP A 77 14.94 -5.87 -21.98
CA ASP A 77 15.50 -5.15 -20.83
C ASP A 77 14.44 -4.32 -20.09
N VAL A 78 13.55 -3.65 -20.83
CA VAL A 78 12.40 -2.93 -20.25
C VAL A 78 11.45 -3.88 -19.52
N LEU A 79 11.25 -5.09 -20.05
CA LEU A 79 10.40 -6.10 -19.41
C LEU A 79 11.05 -6.67 -18.15
N ASP A 80 12.37 -6.92 -18.16
CA ASP A 80 13.11 -7.34 -16.98
C ASP A 80 13.09 -6.27 -15.88
N ALA A 81 13.25 -4.99 -16.26
CA ALA A 81 13.12 -3.88 -15.32
C ALA A 81 11.71 -3.84 -14.69
N ARG A 82 10.66 -4.05 -15.50
CA ARG A 82 9.28 -4.16 -14.99
C ARG A 82 9.08 -5.35 -14.07
N LEU A 83 9.73 -6.48 -14.34
CA LEU A 83 9.67 -7.67 -13.50
C LEU A 83 10.24 -7.37 -12.10
N LYS A 84 11.40 -6.69 -12.02
CA LYS A 84 11.99 -6.24 -10.74
C LYS A 84 11.05 -5.34 -9.93
N LEU A 85 10.29 -4.47 -10.62
CA LEU A 85 9.30 -3.60 -9.96
C LEU A 85 8.10 -4.37 -9.40
N ARG A 86 7.80 -5.59 -9.89
CA ARG A 86 6.68 -6.40 -9.39
C ARG A 86 6.92 -6.88 -7.97
N ASP A 87 8.14 -7.28 -7.64
CA ASP A 87 8.45 -7.73 -6.27
C ASP A 87 8.36 -6.57 -5.27
N ALA A 88 8.89 -5.39 -5.65
CA ALA A 88 8.71 -4.17 -4.84
C ALA A 88 7.22 -3.79 -4.68
N GLN A 89 6.39 -4.03 -5.70
CA GLN A 89 4.96 -3.79 -5.63
C GLN A 89 4.27 -4.77 -4.67
N LEU A 90 4.64 -6.06 -4.67
CA LEU A 90 4.10 -7.04 -3.72
C LEU A 90 4.37 -6.64 -2.27
N VAL A 91 5.58 -6.16 -1.97
CA VAL A 91 5.92 -5.64 -0.62
C VAL A 91 5.01 -4.46 -0.24
N LYS A 92 4.78 -3.51 -1.16
CA LYS A 92 3.89 -2.36 -0.92
C LYS A 92 2.45 -2.80 -0.70
N LEU A 93 1.98 -3.80 -1.44
CA LEU A 93 0.63 -4.38 -1.30
C LEU A 93 0.47 -5.09 0.04
N GLY A 94 1.47 -5.88 0.48
CA GLY A 94 1.49 -6.50 1.80
C GLY A 94 1.37 -5.47 2.93
N LYS A 95 2.20 -4.42 2.90
CA LYS A 95 2.13 -3.31 3.87
C LYS A 95 0.78 -2.57 3.83
N ALA A 96 0.14 -2.49 2.67
CA ALA A 96 -1.20 -1.92 2.57
C ALA A 96 -2.25 -2.82 3.23
N ALA A 97 -2.19 -4.13 3.01
CA ALA A 97 -3.06 -5.10 3.69
C ALA A 97 -2.90 -5.02 5.21
N GLU A 98 -1.66 -5.01 5.72
CA GLU A 98 -1.39 -4.90 7.16
C GLU A 98 -1.99 -3.63 7.77
N ARG A 99 -1.82 -2.47 7.11
CA ARG A 99 -2.40 -1.21 7.60
C ARG A 99 -3.92 -1.24 7.63
N VAL A 100 -4.56 -1.83 6.60
CA VAL A 100 -6.02 -1.94 6.55
C VAL A 100 -6.52 -2.93 7.60
N ALA A 101 -5.87 -4.08 7.76
CA ALA A 101 -6.20 -5.05 8.80
C ALA A 101 -6.08 -4.44 10.20
N GLY A 102 -5.00 -3.69 10.46
CA GLY A 102 -4.81 -2.98 11.72
C GLY A 102 -5.83 -1.87 11.98
N PHE A 103 -6.24 -1.12 10.94
CA PHE A 103 -7.34 -0.16 11.08
C PHE A 103 -8.66 -0.88 11.40
N LYS A 104 -8.95 -1.95 10.65
CA LYS A 104 -10.18 -2.73 10.81
C LYS A 104 -10.30 -3.31 12.22
N SER A 105 -9.24 -3.93 12.74
CA SER A 105 -9.27 -4.52 14.08
C SER A 105 -9.46 -3.49 15.20
N ARG A 106 -8.95 -2.27 15.04
CA ARG A 106 -9.07 -1.20 16.05
C ARG A 106 -10.38 -0.41 15.98
N HIS A 107 -10.99 -0.30 14.80
CA HIS A 107 -12.05 0.69 14.57
C HIS A 107 -13.31 0.13 13.91
N CYS A 108 -13.23 -1.03 13.23
CA CYS A 108 -14.35 -1.63 12.52
C CYS A 108 -14.89 -2.82 13.34
N GLY A 109 -15.83 -2.54 14.23
CA GLY A 109 -16.37 -3.51 15.18
C GLY A 109 -17.29 -2.91 16.25
N ALA A 110 -17.31 -1.57 16.38
CA ALA A 110 -18.38 -0.87 17.07
C ALA A 110 -19.65 -0.99 16.21
N LYS A 111 -20.65 -1.72 16.73
CA LYS A 111 -22.05 -1.58 16.31
C LYS A 111 -22.67 -0.43 17.08
#